data_AF-A0AAU3C4N9-F1
#
_entry.id   AF-A0AAU3C4N9-F1
#
_cell.length_a   1.000
_cell.length_b   1.000
_cell.length_c   1.000
_cell.angle_alpha   90.00
_cell.angle_beta   90.00
_cell.angle_gamma   90.00
#
_symmetry.space_group_name_H-M   'P 1'
#
loop_
_entity.id
_entity.type
_entity.pdbx_description
1 polymer ?
#
loop_
_entity_poly.entity_id
_entity_poly.type
_entity_poly.pdbx_seq_one_letter_code
_entity_poly.pdbx_strand_id
1 'polypeptide(L)'
;MSMNRPSCLLASALTAGMLLSTAACSDAGGDGSGSGRTDVSASPVSASPVAEEPRAASPSPSASAVRTLTKDEAHTALITNSDLGSQWSESKGVATWHDALLKSTVDPADFITDKANATQCQKLLDGLYTEDLLGEPKGASAVTGFDDSDNDAQMRYEVGAYGKTALDDKLKWLKTLPDTCDEFTAVNGKGDRQTVQVISTALPDAGDARQGLRVTMKGELEGDPETLTLDFATVRVGDSALSLTNGGLDGTEHDSTEQAVEAGTKRLQDVLAGKSPAPTQG
;
A
#
# COMPACT_ATOMS: atom_id res chain seq x y z
N MET A 1 -40.92 2.57 45.18
CA MET A 1 -39.90 3.09 46.10
C MET A 1 -38.94 3.95 45.29
N SER A 2 -39.04 5.27 45.43
CA SER A 2 -38.00 6.21 45.01
C SER A 2 -36.77 6.01 45.89
N MET A 3 -35.56 6.18 45.33
CA MET A 3 -34.57 7.13 45.88
C MET A 3 -33.31 7.26 45.00
N ASN A 4 -33.14 8.49 44.53
CA ASN A 4 -31.92 9.29 44.34
C ASN A 4 -30.69 8.77 43.56
N ARG A 5 -30.47 9.45 42.43
CA ARG A 5 -29.16 9.73 41.83
C ARG A 5 -28.30 10.64 42.72
N PRO A 6 -26.96 10.53 42.61
CA PRO A 6 -26.08 11.69 42.65
C PRO A 6 -25.40 11.88 41.29
N SER A 7 -25.57 13.07 40.72
CA SER A 7 -24.78 13.59 39.60
C SER A 7 -23.50 14.23 40.15
N CYS A 8 -22.33 13.86 39.64
CA CYS A 8 -21.10 14.64 39.81
C CYS A 8 -20.74 15.29 38.47
N LEU A 9 -20.80 16.61 38.44
CA LEU A 9 -20.20 17.49 37.45
C LEU A 9 -18.77 17.86 37.88
N LEU A 10 -18.03 18.47 36.94
CA LEU A 10 -16.75 19.22 37.05
C LEU A 10 -15.55 18.46 36.43
N ALA A 11 -14.69 19.05 35.59
CA ALA A 11 -14.62 20.37 34.97
C ALA A 11 -13.56 20.31 33.84
N SER A 12 -13.81 20.99 32.72
CA SER A 12 -12.87 21.14 31.61
C SER A 12 -11.80 22.18 31.96
N ALA A 13 -10.51 21.82 31.86
CA ALA A 13 -9.41 22.77 31.92
C ALA A 13 -8.91 23.06 30.49
N LEU A 14 -9.18 24.28 30.00
CA LEU A 14 -8.55 24.82 28.80
C LEU A 14 -7.18 25.41 29.16
N THR A 15 -6.10 24.90 28.58
CA THR A 15 -4.78 25.54 28.61
C THR A 15 -4.53 26.27 27.30
N ALA A 16 -4.59 27.61 27.35
CA ALA A 16 -4.13 28.48 26.28
C ALA A 16 -2.63 28.74 26.44
N GLY A 17 -1.81 28.23 25.52
CA GLY A 17 -0.39 28.55 25.42
C GLY A 17 -0.16 29.65 24.39
N MET A 18 0.29 30.82 24.84
CA MET A 18 0.82 31.88 23.98
C MET A 18 2.30 31.59 23.70
N LEU A 19 2.71 31.58 22.43
CA LEU A 19 4.12 31.69 22.03
C LEU A 19 4.33 33.03 21.32
N LEU A 20 5.21 33.84 21.89
CA LEU A 20 5.74 35.07 21.31
C LEU A 20 6.81 34.69 20.27
N SER A 21 6.72 35.23 19.06
CA SER A 21 7.84 35.29 18.11
C SER A 21 8.19 36.74 17.85
N THR A 22 9.38 37.12 18.31
CA THR A 22 10.05 38.39 18.03
C THR A 22 10.83 38.33 16.71
N ALA A 23 10.88 39.49 16.05
CA ALA A 23 11.40 39.74 14.71
C ALA A 23 12.92 39.55 14.53
N ALA A 24 13.33 39.36 13.25
CA ALA A 24 14.45 40.09 12.66
C ALA A 24 14.34 40.07 11.13
N CYS A 25 14.04 41.23 10.54
CA CYS A 25 14.29 41.52 9.13
C CYS A 25 15.75 41.91 8.97
N SER A 26 16.41 41.39 7.94
CA SER A 26 17.55 42.07 7.30
C SER A 26 17.41 41.92 5.80
N ASP A 27 16.81 42.94 5.22
CA ASP A 27 16.94 43.31 3.81
C ASP A 27 18.36 43.86 3.62
N ALA A 28 19.10 43.35 2.63
CA ALA A 28 20.33 43.95 2.17
C ALA A 28 20.33 43.90 0.65
N GLY A 29 19.90 45.02 0.07
CA GLY A 29 20.01 45.32 -1.35
C GLY A 29 21.46 45.37 -1.82
N GLY A 30 21.64 45.03 -3.08
CA GLY A 30 22.89 45.17 -3.81
C GLY A 30 22.57 45.35 -5.29
N ASP A 31 22.27 46.60 -5.67
CA ASP A 31 22.17 47.03 -7.06
C ASP A 31 23.55 46.95 -7.73
N GLY A 32 23.59 46.33 -8.91
CA GLY A 32 24.76 46.25 -9.77
C GLY A 32 24.35 46.22 -11.24
N SER A 33 23.91 47.38 -11.74
CA SER A 33 23.61 47.62 -13.14
C SER A 33 24.88 47.59 -14.00
N GLY A 34 24.83 46.94 -15.16
CA GLY A 34 25.92 46.89 -16.12
C GLY A 34 25.56 46.21 -17.44
N SER A 35 24.63 46.81 -18.19
CA SER A 35 24.43 46.49 -19.61
C SER A 35 25.63 46.95 -20.44
N GLY A 36 26.12 46.08 -21.32
CA GLY A 36 27.11 46.41 -22.33
C GLY A 36 27.15 45.36 -23.44
N ARG A 37 26.22 45.50 -24.39
CA ARG A 37 26.19 44.78 -25.67
C ARG A 37 27.06 45.55 -26.68
N THR A 38 27.93 44.88 -27.43
CA THR A 38 28.11 45.07 -28.89
C THR A 38 28.95 43.95 -29.51
N ASP A 39 28.41 43.39 -30.59
CA ASP A 39 29.03 42.48 -31.55
C ASP A 39 30.12 43.16 -32.39
N VAL A 40 31.20 42.45 -32.76
CA VAL A 40 31.88 42.57 -34.07
C VAL A 40 32.49 41.23 -34.49
N SER A 41 32.26 40.90 -35.77
CA SER A 41 32.58 39.70 -36.54
C SER A 41 34.04 39.52 -37.00
N ALA A 42 34.44 38.23 -37.10
CA ALA A 42 35.16 37.52 -38.19
C ALA A 42 36.63 37.94 -38.55
N SER A 43 37.58 37.10 -38.98
CA SER A 43 37.63 35.76 -39.61
C SER A 43 39.05 35.11 -39.43
N PRO A 44 39.56 34.14 -40.23
CA PRO A 44 39.87 32.78 -39.78
C PRO A 44 41.35 32.37 -39.94
N VAL A 45 41.83 31.32 -39.23
CA VAL A 45 43.03 30.61 -39.70
C VAL A 45 43.12 29.15 -39.24
N SER A 46 43.24 28.29 -40.26
CA SER A 46 44.01 27.04 -40.34
C SER A 46 43.65 25.80 -39.52
N ALA A 47 43.37 24.76 -40.31
CA ALA A 47 43.18 23.37 -39.95
C ALA A 47 44.45 22.67 -39.45
N SER A 48 44.25 21.65 -38.62
CA SER A 48 45.09 20.45 -38.55
C SER A 48 44.23 19.26 -38.12
N PRO A 49 44.31 18.09 -38.80
CA PRO A 49 43.52 16.92 -38.46
C PRO A 49 44.30 16.05 -37.47
N VAL A 50 43.70 15.67 -36.35
CA VAL A 50 44.22 14.61 -35.49
C VAL A 50 43.09 13.67 -35.10
N ALA A 51 43.18 12.47 -35.68
CA ALA A 51 42.64 11.17 -35.27
C ALA A 51 41.34 11.16 -34.43
N GLU A 52 40.25 10.77 -35.10
CA GLU A 52 39.04 10.30 -34.44
C GLU A 52 39.28 8.87 -33.91
N GLU A 53 39.32 8.75 -32.59
CA GLU A 53 39.32 7.48 -31.87
C GLU A 53 38.01 6.73 -32.18
N PRO A 54 38.01 5.39 -32.35
CA PRO A 54 36.77 4.68 -32.66
C PRO A 54 35.84 4.80 -31.44
N ARG A 55 34.78 5.60 -31.56
CA ARG A 55 33.66 5.54 -30.63
C ARG A 55 33.14 4.11 -30.65
N ALA A 56 33.42 3.37 -29.58
CA ALA A 56 32.72 2.14 -29.27
C ALA A 56 31.22 2.43 -29.40
N ALA A 57 30.57 1.74 -30.32
CA ALA A 57 29.15 1.86 -30.52
C ALA A 57 28.46 1.56 -29.18
N SER A 58 27.83 2.58 -28.59
CA SER A 58 26.90 2.36 -27.49
C SER A 58 25.87 1.32 -27.95
N PRO A 59 25.67 0.21 -27.22
CA PRO A 59 24.64 -0.73 -27.59
C PRO A 59 23.30 0.01 -27.55
N SER A 60 22.68 0.14 -28.71
CA SER A 60 21.29 0.60 -28.81
C SER A 60 20.44 -0.36 -27.98
N PRO A 61 19.52 0.12 -27.11
CA PRO A 61 18.64 -0.76 -26.38
C PRO A 61 17.77 -1.49 -27.41
N SER A 62 18.06 -2.77 -27.60
CA SER A 62 17.24 -3.64 -28.44
C SER A 62 15.85 -3.69 -27.86
N ALA A 63 14.88 -3.67 -28.78
CA ALA A 63 13.45 -3.71 -28.51
C ALA A 63 13.09 -4.69 -27.38
N SER A 64 12.45 -4.14 -26.34
CA SER A 64 11.54 -4.76 -25.39
C SER A 64 11.66 -6.29 -25.22
N ALA A 65 12.78 -6.74 -24.67
CA ALA A 65 12.71 -7.94 -23.84
C ALA A 65 11.83 -7.58 -22.65
N VAL A 66 10.77 -8.36 -22.40
CA VAL A 66 9.98 -8.25 -21.17
C VAL A 66 10.96 -8.48 -20.02
N ARG A 67 11.41 -7.40 -19.37
CA ARG A 67 12.33 -7.50 -18.23
C ARG A 67 11.57 -8.17 -17.11
N THR A 68 12.01 -9.37 -16.77
CA THR A 68 11.44 -10.12 -15.65
C THR A 68 12.05 -9.59 -14.35
N LEU A 69 11.22 -9.38 -13.34
CA LEU A 69 11.66 -8.99 -12.00
C LEU A 69 12.60 -10.07 -11.43
N THR A 70 13.80 -9.68 -11.02
CA THR A 70 14.74 -10.55 -10.30
C THR A 70 14.43 -10.56 -8.81
N LYS A 71 15.01 -11.52 -8.06
CA LYS A 71 14.82 -11.61 -6.60
C LYS A 71 15.30 -10.36 -5.87
N ASP A 72 16.48 -9.86 -6.22
CA ASP A 72 17.05 -8.67 -5.60
C ASP A 72 16.25 -7.41 -5.93
N GLU A 73 15.70 -7.34 -7.15
CA GLU A 73 14.80 -6.27 -7.56
C GLU A 73 13.46 -6.32 -6.79
N ALA A 74 12.88 -7.51 -6.59
CA ALA A 74 11.67 -7.67 -5.77
C ALA A 74 11.90 -7.19 -4.33
N HIS A 75 13.03 -7.56 -3.71
CA HIS A 75 13.40 -7.06 -2.39
C HIS A 75 13.63 -5.55 -2.36
N THR A 76 14.31 -5.00 -3.38
CA THR A 76 14.57 -3.56 -3.47
C THR A 76 13.28 -2.74 -3.65
N ALA A 77 12.27 -3.32 -4.30
CA ALA A 77 10.96 -2.71 -4.50
C ALA A 77 10.05 -2.75 -3.26
N LEU A 78 10.42 -3.45 -2.19
CA LEU A 78 9.68 -3.42 -0.94
C LEU A 78 9.67 -2.00 -0.36
N ILE A 79 8.52 -1.63 0.22
CA ILE A 79 8.44 -0.47 1.10
C ILE A 79 9.21 -0.75 2.40
N THR A 80 9.48 0.32 3.13
CA THR A 80 10.21 0.33 4.40
C THR A 80 9.43 1.17 5.41
N ASN A 81 9.79 1.10 6.69
CA ASN A 81 9.12 1.87 7.74
C ASN A 81 9.11 3.38 7.46
N SER A 82 10.18 3.91 6.85
CA SER A 82 10.24 5.34 6.52
C SER A 82 9.18 5.77 5.49
N ASP A 83 8.60 4.81 4.77
CA ASP A 83 7.55 5.05 3.79
C ASP A 83 6.15 5.06 4.42
N LEU A 84 5.98 4.64 5.69
CA LEU A 84 4.68 4.52 6.39
C LEU A 84 4.50 5.49 7.57
N GLY A 85 5.59 6.09 8.05
CA GLY A 85 5.58 6.96 9.24
C GLY A 85 6.17 6.30 10.49
N SER A 86 6.34 7.08 11.56
CA SER A 86 7.13 6.69 12.74
C SER A 86 6.50 5.64 13.65
N GLN A 87 5.18 5.45 13.56
CA GLN A 87 4.43 4.47 14.35
C GLN A 87 4.64 3.03 13.84
N TRP A 88 5.05 2.86 12.58
CA TRP A 88 5.27 1.55 11.98
C TRP A 88 6.68 1.02 12.26
N SER A 89 6.73 -0.18 12.85
CA SER A 89 7.94 -0.95 13.10
C SER A 89 7.97 -2.22 12.23
N GLU A 90 9.15 -2.79 11.94
CA GLU A 90 9.19 -4.10 11.25
C GLU A 90 8.47 -5.14 12.11
N SER A 91 7.62 -5.94 11.48
CA SER A 91 6.77 -6.87 12.20
C SER A 91 7.57 -7.97 12.89
N LYS A 92 7.16 -8.32 14.11
CA LYS A 92 7.82 -9.36 14.94
C LYS A 92 7.11 -10.70 14.93
N GLY A 93 5.99 -10.82 14.21
CA GLY A 93 5.20 -12.04 14.18
C GLY A 93 3.86 -11.84 13.49
N VAL A 94 2.99 -12.83 13.59
CA VAL A 94 1.63 -12.73 13.08
C VAL A 94 0.71 -12.17 14.15
N ALA A 95 -0.23 -11.31 13.75
CA ALA A 95 -1.21 -10.76 14.67
C ALA A 95 -2.09 -11.86 15.28
N THR A 96 -2.43 -11.71 16.56
CA THR A 96 -3.21 -12.71 17.32
C THR A 96 -4.63 -12.90 16.75
N TRP A 97 -5.19 -11.86 16.15
CA TRP A 97 -6.51 -11.89 15.50
C TRP A 97 -6.53 -12.71 14.20
N HIS A 98 -5.38 -12.94 13.57
CA HIS A 98 -5.29 -13.55 12.24
C HIS A 98 -5.90 -14.95 12.21
N ASP A 99 -5.41 -15.87 13.06
CA ASP A 99 -5.95 -17.23 13.16
C ASP A 99 -7.35 -17.26 13.78
N ALA A 100 -7.62 -16.37 14.73
CA ALA A 100 -8.88 -16.40 15.47
C ALA A 100 -10.08 -15.91 14.66
N LEU A 101 -9.86 -14.91 13.79
CA LEU A 101 -10.92 -14.27 13.02
C LEU A 101 -10.92 -14.63 11.54
N LEU A 102 -9.75 -14.70 10.87
CA LEU A 102 -9.72 -14.97 9.41
C LEU A 102 -9.82 -16.44 9.05
N LYS A 103 -9.49 -17.34 9.98
CA LYS A 103 -9.59 -18.79 9.74
C LYS A 103 -11.03 -19.27 9.89
N SER A 104 -11.84 -18.92 8.90
CA SER A 104 -13.28 -19.13 8.93
C SER A 104 -13.83 -19.69 7.62
N THR A 105 -14.95 -20.40 7.73
CA THR A 105 -15.66 -21.00 6.60
C THR A 105 -16.95 -20.23 6.35
N VAL A 106 -17.20 -19.83 5.11
CA VAL A 106 -18.45 -19.20 4.68
C VAL A 106 -19.62 -20.15 4.92
N ASP A 107 -20.70 -19.65 5.53
CA ASP A 107 -21.96 -20.39 5.65
C ASP A 107 -22.70 -20.36 4.30
N PRO A 108 -22.78 -21.47 3.55
CA PRO A 108 -23.43 -21.47 2.25
C PRO A 108 -24.96 -21.28 2.35
N ALA A 109 -25.55 -21.39 3.55
CA ALA A 109 -26.98 -21.18 3.75
C ALA A 109 -27.41 -19.73 3.49
N ASP A 110 -26.50 -18.77 3.60
CA ASP A 110 -26.78 -17.35 3.33
C ASP A 110 -26.96 -17.07 1.83
N PHE A 111 -26.51 -17.99 0.96
CA PHE A 111 -26.51 -17.83 -0.49
C PHE A 111 -27.63 -18.67 -1.14
N ILE A 112 -28.87 -18.18 -1.04
CA ILE A 112 -30.07 -18.90 -1.50
C ILE A 112 -30.17 -18.94 -3.03
N THR A 113 -29.88 -17.83 -3.70
CA THR A 113 -30.11 -17.64 -5.14
C THR A 113 -28.89 -18.00 -5.99
N ASP A 114 -27.69 -17.67 -5.53
CA ASP A 114 -26.44 -17.96 -6.24
C ASP A 114 -25.43 -18.64 -5.31
N LYS A 115 -25.49 -19.97 -5.27
CA LYS A 115 -24.57 -20.77 -4.45
C LYS A 115 -23.11 -20.66 -4.89
N ALA A 116 -22.83 -20.20 -6.12
CA ALA A 116 -21.46 -19.99 -6.56
C ALA A 116 -20.81 -18.82 -5.83
N ASN A 117 -21.59 -17.85 -5.33
CA ASN A 117 -21.09 -16.71 -4.57
C ASN A 117 -20.45 -17.16 -3.25
N ALA A 118 -21.02 -18.17 -2.57
CA ALA A 118 -20.40 -18.74 -1.37
C ALA A 118 -18.96 -19.22 -1.61
N THR A 119 -18.70 -19.81 -2.79
CA THR A 119 -17.34 -20.23 -3.18
C THR A 119 -16.42 -19.04 -3.46
N GLN A 120 -16.94 -17.95 -4.05
CA GLN A 120 -16.15 -16.74 -4.27
C GLN A 120 -15.80 -16.04 -2.95
N CYS A 121 -16.73 -15.98 -2.00
CA CYS A 121 -16.50 -15.39 -0.69
C CYS A 121 -15.58 -16.26 0.17
N GLN A 122 -15.66 -17.60 0.05
CA GLN A 122 -14.68 -18.49 0.67
C GLN A 122 -13.29 -18.23 0.10
N LYS A 123 -13.16 -18.11 -1.22
CA LYS A 123 -11.88 -17.79 -1.87
C LYS A 123 -11.31 -16.44 -1.41
N LEU A 124 -12.16 -15.45 -1.12
CA LEU A 124 -11.72 -14.18 -0.51
C LEU A 124 -11.17 -14.42 0.90
N LEU A 125 -11.90 -15.10 1.78
CA LEU A 125 -11.44 -15.37 3.15
C LEU A 125 -10.16 -16.20 3.18
N ASP A 126 -10.08 -17.25 2.36
CA ASP A 126 -8.90 -18.09 2.24
C ASP A 126 -7.70 -17.24 1.78
N GLY A 127 -7.89 -16.38 0.78
CA GLY A 127 -6.84 -15.51 0.27
C GLY A 127 -6.39 -14.44 1.26
N LEU A 128 -7.28 -13.92 2.10
CA LEU A 128 -6.91 -13.00 3.20
C LEU A 128 -6.12 -13.74 4.28
N TYR A 129 -6.58 -14.94 4.68
CA TYR A 129 -5.89 -15.77 5.66
C TYR A 129 -4.51 -16.21 5.19
N THR A 130 -4.38 -16.66 3.95
CA THR A 130 -3.07 -17.09 3.41
C THR A 130 -2.24 -15.94 2.86
N GLU A 131 -2.78 -14.72 2.89
CA GLU A 131 -2.16 -13.52 2.33
C GLU A 131 -1.78 -13.68 0.84
N ASP A 132 -2.64 -14.38 0.08
CA ASP A 132 -2.41 -14.84 -1.30
C ASP A 132 -3.59 -14.52 -2.23
N LEU A 133 -4.21 -13.34 -2.09
CA LEU A 133 -5.33 -12.95 -2.94
C LEU A 133 -4.96 -12.86 -4.43
N LEU A 134 -3.70 -12.53 -4.75
CA LEU A 134 -3.20 -12.53 -6.13
C LEU A 134 -2.87 -13.95 -6.63
N GLY A 135 -2.70 -14.94 -5.74
CA GLY A 135 -2.22 -16.28 -6.07
C GLY A 135 -0.70 -16.32 -6.20
N GLU A 136 -0.09 -17.50 -6.16
CA GLU A 136 1.37 -17.67 -6.21
C GLU A 136 2.06 -16.88 -7.36
N PRO A 137 3.08 -16.06 -7.05
CA PRO A 137 3.91 -15.41 -8.06
C PRO A 137 4.54 -16.43 -9.03
N LYS A 138 4.54 -16.12 -10.32
CA LYS A 138 5.17 -16.97 -11.36
C LYS A 138 6.68 -16.77 -11.46
N GLY A 139 7.21 -15.74 -10.81
CA GLY A 139 8.62 -15.36 -10.84
C GLY A 139 9.10 -14.93 -9.47
N ALA A 140 10.05 -13.99 -9.44
CA ALA A 140 10.54 -13.45 -8.18
C ALA A 140 9.43 -12.76 -7.39
N SER A 141 9.47 -12.94 -6.08
CA SER A 141 8.70 -12.16 -5.12
C SER A 141 9.53 -11.87 -3.87
N ALA A 142 9.07 -10.88 -3.10
CA ALA A 142 9.58 -10.55 -1.80
C ALA A 142 8.43 -10.02 -0.94
N VAL A 143 8.53 -10.23 0.38
CA VAL A 143 7.51 -9.87 1.36
C VAL A 143 8.17 -9.15 2.52
N THR A 144 7.46 -8.18 3.10
CA THR A 144 7.77 -7.56 4.38
C THR A 144 6.49 -7.39 5.20
N GLY A 145 6.64 -7.19 6.51
CA GLY A 145 5.52 -6.90 7.41
C GLY A 145 5.85 -5.76 8.36
N PHE A 146 4.83 -5.04 8.81
CA PHE A 146 4.94 -3.93 9.75
C PHE A 146 3.88 -4.03 10.84
N ASP A 147 4.25 -3.66 12.06
CA ASP A 147 3.36 -3.52 13.20
C ASP A 147 3.25 -2.04 13.58
N ASP A 148 2.02 -1.56 13.75
CA ASP A 148 1.70 -0.22 14.24
C ASP A 148 1.56 -0.26 15.77
N SER A 149 2.41 0.50 16.47
CA SER A 149 2.39 0.54 17.94
C SER A 149 1.25 1.34 18.55
N ASP A 150 0.55 2.15 17.76
CA ASP A 150 -0.46 3.09 18.28
C ASP A 150 -1.86 2.46 18.35
N ASN A 151 -2.15 1.46 17.50
CA ASN A 151 -3.47 0.84 17.35
C ASN A 151 -3.42 -0.71 17.19
N ASP A 152 -2.27 -1.33 17.44
CA ASP A 152 -2.03 -2.78 17.29
C ASP A 152 -2.42 -3.33 15.89
N ALA A 153 -2.39 -2.48 14.86
CA ALA A 153 -2.59 -2.89 13.48
C ALA A 153 -1.34 -3.57 12.92
N GLN A 154 -1.56 -4.40 11.92
CA GLN A 154 -0.50 -5.09 11.19
C GLN A 154 -0.70 -4.93 9.69
N MET A 155 0.40 -4.62 8.99
CA MET A 155 0.47 -4.58 7.54
C MET A 155 1.37 -5.70 7.02
N ARG A 156 0.91 -6.48 6.05
CA ARG A 156 1.76 -7.36 5.24
C ARG A 156 1.81 -6.81 3.83
N TYR A 157 3.00 -6.70 3.25
CA TYR A 157 3.24 -6.13 1.93
C TYR A 157 4.08 -7.08 1.09
N GLU A 158 3.66 -7.32 -0.15
CA GLU A 158 4.32 -8.21 -1.11
C GLU A 158 4.53 -7.51 -2.45
N VAL A 159 5.68 -7.77 -3.06
CA VAL A 159 5.96 -7.47 -4.47
C VAL A 159 6.26 -8.77 -5.19
N GLY A 160 5.65 -8.98 -6.36
CA GLY A 160 5.86 -10.20 -7.13
C GLY A 160 5.67 -10.04 -8.63
N ALA A 161 6.24 -10.99 -9.39
CA ALA A 161 5.99 -11.17 -10.81
C ALA A 161 4.91 -12.23 -11.05
N TYR A 162 3.81 -11.85 -11.71
CA TYR A 162 2.63 -12.71 -11.89
C TYR A 162 2.25 -12.92 -13.37
N GLY A 163 2.68 -11.99 -14.22
CA GLY A 163 2.28 -11.89 -15.62
C GLY A 163 0.97 -11.14 -15.79
N LYS A 164 0.92 -10.23 -16.76
CA LYS A 164 -0.17 -9.28 -16.96
C LYS A 164 -1.56 -9.91 -17.06
N THR A 165 -1.73 -10.99 -17.82
CA THR A 165 -3.05 -11.64 -17.98
C THR A 165 -3.58 -12.19 -16.65
N ALA A 166 -2.73 -12.82 -15.85
CA ALA A 166 -3.14 -13.35 -14.55
C ALA A 166 -3.54 -12.21 -13.59
N LEU A 167 -2.80 -11.11 -13.61
CA LEU A 167 -3.15 -9.92 -12.82
C LEU A 167 -4.45 -9.27 -13.29
N ASP A 168 -4.68 -9.16 -14.60
CA ASP A 168 -5.93 -8.62 -15.15
C ASP A 168 -7.14 -9.47 -14.72
N ASP A 169 -7.01 -10.80 -14.77
CA ASP A 169 -8.06 -11.71 -14.32
C ASP A 169 -8.32 -11.60 -12.81
N LYS A 170 -7.25 -11.47 -12.01
CA LYS A 170 -7.35 -11.30 -10.55
C LYS A 170 -7.97 -9.96 -10.16
N LEU A 171 -7.53 -8.86 -10.77
CA LEU A 171 -8.12 -7.53 -10.54
C LEU A 171 -9.60 -7.50 -10.94
N LYS A 172 -9.95 -8.13 -12.06
CA LYS A 172 -11.35 -8.26 -12.48
C LYS A 172 -12.17 -9.06 -11.47
N TRP A 173 -11.64 -10.16 -10.95
CA TRP A 173 -12.31 -10.94 -9.90
C TRP A 173 -12.48 -10.12 -8.62
N LEU A 174 -11.41 -9.50 -8.11
CA LEU A 174 -11.45 -8.67 -6.91
C LEU A 174 -12.51 -7.56 -7.01
N LYS A 175 -12.64 -6.94 -8.20
CA LYS A 175 -13.65 -5.90 -8.47
C LYS A 175 -15.09 -6.38 -8.34
N THR A 176 -15.35 -7.68 -8.51
CA THR A 176 -16.70 -8.25 -8.35
C THR A 176 -17.05 -8.55 -6.90
N LEU A 177 -16.06 -8.62 -6.00
CA LEU A 177 -16.26 -9.10 -4.63
C LEU A 177 -17.17 -8.21 -3.78
N PRO A 178 -17.14 -6.86 -3.87
CA PRO A 178 -18.08 -6.04 -3.12
C PRO A 178 -19.55 -6.35 -3.44
N ASP A 179 -19.89 -6.61 -4.70
CA ASP A 179 -21.26 -6.96 -5.09
C ASP A 179 -21.59 -8.43 -4.77
N THR A 180 -20.59 -9.32 -4.86
CA THR A 180 -20.75 -10.76 -4.69
C THR A 180 -20.81 -11.18 -3.22
N CYS A 181 -20.06 -10.48 -2.36
CA CYS A 181 -19.77 -10.79 -0.96
C CYS A 181 -20.12 -9.62 -0.02
N ASP A 182 -21.03 -8.72 -0.44
CA ASP A 182 -21.44 -7.50 0.28
C ASP A 182 -21.55 -7.72 1.79
N GLU A 183 -22.40 -8.66 2.21
CA GLU A 183 -22.48 -9.15 3.58
C GLU A 183 -22.76 -10.66 3.60
N PHE A 184 -22.05 -11.42 4.44
CA PHE A 184 -22.27 -12.85 4.62
C PHE A 184 -21.83 -13.34 6.01
N THR A 185 -22.33 -14.50 6.43
CA THR A 185 -21.85 -15.17 7.65
C THR A 185 -20.67 -16.08 7.36
N ALA A 186 -19.62 -15.97 8.17
CA ALA A 186 -18.57 -16.97 8.28
C ALA A 186 -18.64 -17.69 9.64
N VAL A 187 -18.06 -18.87 9.74
CA VAL A 187 -18.02 -19.69 10.95
C VAL A 187 -16.57 -20.05 11.24
N ASN A 188 -16.08 -19.69 12.42
CA ASN A 188 -14.71 -19.98 12.82
C ASN A 188 -14.52 -21.46 13.21
N GLY A 189 -13.29 -21.87 13.49
CA GLY A 189 -12.99 -23.25 13.90
C GLY A 189 -13.65 -23.73 15.22
N LYS A 190 -14.19 -22.82 16.04
CA LYS A 190 -14.93 -23.12 17.27
C LYS A 190 -16.45 -23.26 17.03
N GLY A 191 -16.93 -22.89 15.85
CA GLY A 191 -18.35 -22.88 15.50
C GLY A 191 -19.04 -21.53 15.74
N ASP A 192 -18.31 -20.50 16.13
CA ASP A 192 -18.86 -19.16 16.37
C ASP A 192 -19.13 -18.48 15.03
N ARG A 193 -20.28 -17.79 14.95
CA ARG A 193 -20.69 -17.07 13.75
C ARG A 193 -20.07 -15.68 13.74
N GLN A 194 -19.62 -15.27 12.56
CA GLN A 194 -19.04 -13.96 12.30
C GLN A 194 -19.79 -13.29 11.17
N THR A 195 -20.10 -12.01 11.31
CA THR A 195 -20.65 -11.22 10.18
C THR A 195 -19.49 -10.59 9.43
N VAL A 196 -19.39 -10.87 8.13
CA VAL A 196 -18.37 -10.31 7.24
C VAL A 196 -19.02 -9.33 6.29
N GLN A 197 -18.44 -8.13 6.16
CA GLN A 197 -18.83 -7.12 5.18
C GLN A 197 -17.67 -6.84 4.24
N VAL A 198 -17.93 -6.74 2.93
CA VAL A 198 -16.92 -6.45 1.90
C VAL A 198 -17.36 -5.25 1.07
N ILE A 199 -16.57 -4.18 1.11
CA ILE A 199 -16.81 -2.98 0.30
C ILE A 199 -15.61 -2.65 -0.58
N SER A 200 -15.84 -1.93 -1.68
CA SER A 200 -14.74 -1.33 -2.44
C SER A 200 -14.17 -0.16 -1.64
N THR A 201 -12.86 -0.01 -1.64
CA THR A 201 -12.21 1.23 -1.17
C THR A 201 -11.50 1.93 -2.33
N ALA A 202 -11.42 3.26 -2.24
CA ALA A 202 -10.65 4.05 -3.19
C ALA A 202 -9.15 3.83 -2.93
N LEU A 203 -8.35 4.01 -3.98
CA LEU A 203 -6.90 4.01 -3.89
C LEU A 203 -6.34 5.16 -4.73
N PRO A 204 -5.19 5.72 -4.36
CA PRO A 204 -4.49 6.73 -5.13
C PRO A 204 -4.30 6.33 -6.59
N ASP A 205 -4.19 7.32 -7.49
CA ASP A 205 -4.02 7.07 -8.93
C ASP A 205 -2.63 6.55 -9.28
N ALA A 206 -2.40 5.28 -8.95
CA ALA A 206 -1.13 4.61 -8.99
C ALA A 206 -1.17 3.37 -9.91
N GLY A 207 -0.07 3.15 -10.64
CA GLY A 207 0.17 1.99 -11.49
C GLY A 207 -0.73 1.93 -12.74
N ASP A 208 -0.71 0.79 -13.40
CA ASP A 208 -1.47 0.57 -14.64
C ASP A 208 -2.93 0.15 -14.37
N ALA A 209 -3.15 -0.48 -13.21
CA ALA A 209 -4.46 -0.90 -12.72
C ALA A 209 -4.34 -1.21 -11.23
N ARG A 210 -5.42 -1.00 -10.47
CA ARG A 210 -5.46 -1.20 -9.02
C ARG A 210 -6.84 -1.62 -8.55
N GLN A 211 -6.89 -2.31 -7.41
CA GLN A 211 -8.14 -2.63 -6.72
C GLN A 211 -7.92 -2.57 -5.21
N GLY A 212 -8.83 -1.88 -4.53
CA GLY A 212 -8.89 -1.82 -3.07
C GLY A 212 -10.18 -2.46 -2.56
N LEU A 213 -10.08 -3.20 -1.46
CA LEU A 213 -11.21 -3.74 -0.72
C LEU A 213 -11.07 -3.37 0.75
N ARG A 214 -12.17 -3.07 1.42
CA ARG A 214 -12.26 -3.09 2.88
C ARG A 214 -13.12 -4.25 3.31
N VAL A 215 -12.62 -5.03 4.26
CA VAL A 215 -13.31 -6.18 4.84
C VAL A 215 -13.43 -5.95 6.33
N THR A 216 -14.66 -6.01 6.85
CA THR A 216 -14.94 -5.92 8.28
C THR A 216 -15.51 -7.24 8.75
N MET A 217 -14.95 -7.81 9.82
CA MET A 217 -15.41 -9.05 10.42
C MET A 217 -15.78 -8.80 11.88
N LYS A 218 -17.06 -8.98 12.20
CA LYS A 218 -17.57 -8.91 13.57
C LYS A 218 -17.69 -10.31 14.13
N GLY A 219 -17.00 -10.60 15.22
CA GLY A 219 -16.94 -11.92 15.83
C GLY A 219 -16.55 -11.86 17.29
N GLU A 220 -16.13 -13.00 17.84
CA GLU A 220 -15.59 -13.08 19.20
C GLU A 220 -14.11 -13.47 19.18
N LEU A 221 -13.31 -12.80 20.01
CA LEU A 221 -11.92 -13.14 20.31
C LEU A 221 -11.82 -13.38 21.81
N GLU A 222 -11.33 -14.56 22.22
CA GLU A 222 -11.21 -14.94 23.64
C GLU A 222 -12.51 -14.82 24.47
N GLY A 223 -13.67 -14.76 23.82
CA GLY A 223 -14.99 -14.64 24.44
C GLY A 223 -15.53 -13.21 24.51
N ASP A 224 -14.76 -12.23 24.03
CA ASP A 224 -15.18 -10.83 23.93
C ASP A 224 -15.53 -10.47 22.49
N PRO A 225 -16.56 -9.63 22.26
CA PRO A 225 -16.96 -9.20 20.93
C PRO A 225 -15.93 -8.24 20.33
N GLU A 226 -15.39 -8.61 19.17
CA GLU A 226 -14.36 -7.85 18.46
C GLU A 226 -14.78 -7.53 17.03
N THR A 227 -14.19 -6.47 16.47
CA THR A 227 -14.36 -6.09 15.06
C THR A 227 -13.01 -5.95 14.38
N LEU A 228 -12.63 -6.94 13.58
CA LEU A 228 -11.47 -6.82 12.71
C LEU A 228 -11.83 -5.98 11.49
N THR A 229 -11.00 -4.98 11.17
CA THR A 229 -11.10 -4.24 9.90
C THR A 229 -9.81 -4.41 9.12
N LEU A 230 -9.90 -4.85 7.87
CA LEU A 230 -8.80 -5.04 6.94
C LEU A 230 -9.01 -4.19 5.71
N ASP A 231 -7.98 -3.48 5.28
CA ASP A 231 -7.85 -2.97 3.93
C ASP A 231 -6.94 -3.92 3.14
N PHE A 232 -7.43 -4.42 2.01
CA PHE A 232 -6.59 -5.06 1.00
C PHE A 232 -6.40 -4.11 -0.17
N ALA A 233 -5.17 -3.94 -0.62
CA ALA A 233 -4.86 -3.16 -1.81
C ALA A 233 -3.92 -3.94 -2.73
N THR A 234 -4.10 -3.78 -4.03
CA THR A 234 -3.16 -4.26 -5.03
C THR A 234 -3.01 -3.28 -6.18
N VAL A 235 -1.79 -3.14 -6.69
CA VAL A 235 -1.45 -2.32 -7.84
C VAL A 235 -0.57 -3.11 -8.80
N ARG A 236 -0.97 -3.17 -10.07
CA ARG A 236 -0.17 -3.75 -11.14
C ARG A 236 0.73 -2.69 -11.77
N VAL A 237 1.97 -3.08 -12.04
CA VAL A 237 2.95 -2.36 -12.86
C VAL A 237 3.56 -3.34 -13.87
N GLY A 238 3.12 -3.26 -15.13
CA GLY A 238 3.48 -4.19 -16.18
C GLY A 238 3.02 -5.63 -15.88
N ASP A 239 3.99 -6.55 -15.80
CA ASP A 239 3.79 -7.96 -15.46
C ASP A 239 3.97 -8.27 -13.96
N SER A 240 4.30 -7.25 -13.17
CA SER A 240 4.49 -7.32 -11.73
C SER A 240 3.36 -6.62 -10.99
N ALA A 241 3.23 -6.91 -9.71
CA ALA A 241 2.32 -6.20 -8.83
C ALA A 241 2.90 -6.06 -7.42
N LEU A 242 2.37 -5.07 -6.72
CA LEU A 242 2.36 -5.05 -5.27
C LEU A 242 0.97 -5.43 -4.74
N SER A 243 0.93 -6.02 -3.56
CA SER A 243 -0.28 -6.20 -2.78
C SER A 243 0.01 -6.02 -1.30
N LEU A 244 -0.98 -5.56 -0.55
CA LEU A 244 -0.89 -5.46 0.89
C LEU A 244 -2.23 -5.76 1.56
N THR A 245 -2.14 -6.25 2.79
CA THR A 245 -3.24 -6.31 3.76
C THR A 245 -2.83 -5.42 4.94
N ASN A 246 -3.71 -4.52 5.37
CA ASN A 246 -3.50 -3.63 6.52
C ASN A 246 -4.72 -3.68 7.43
N GLY A 247 -4.55 -4.09 8.69
CA GLY A 247 -5.66 -3.96 9.63
C GLY A 247 -5.40 -4.43 11.05
N GLY A 248 -6.43 -4.26 11.87
CA GLY A 248 -6.42 -4.48 13.30
C GLY A 248 -7.83 -4.46 13.89
N LEU A 249 -7.91 -4.65 15.21
CA LEU A 249 -9.16 -4.69 15.96
C LEU A 249 -9.71 -3.29 16.27
N ASP A 250 -8.85 -2.28 16.33
CA ASP A 250 -9.24 -0.87 16.52
C ASP A 250 -9.53 -0.15 15.19
N GLY A 251 -9.59 -0.90 14.08
CA GLY A 251 -9.82 -0.39 12.73
C GLY A 251 -8.61 -0.56 11.82
N THR A 252 -8.60 0.22 10.73
CA THR A 252 -7.48 0.31 9.79
C THR A 252 -7.20 1.77 9.52
N GLU A 253 -5.92 2.16 9.56
CA GLU A 253 -5.48 3.46 9.08
C GLU A 253 -5.45 3.44 7.55
N HIS A 254 -6.57 3.83 6.93
CA HIS A 254 -6.68 3.85 5.47
C HIS A 254 -5.58 4.70 4.82
N ASP A 255 -5.21 5.82 5.44
CA ASP A 255 -4.15 6.70 4.96
C ASP A 255 -2.80 5.96 4.87
N SER A 256 -2.50 5.07 5.83
CA SER A 256 -1.31 4.20 5.80
C SER A 256 -1.37 3.20 4.62
N THR A 257 -2.56 2.71 4.26
CA THR A 257 -2.78 1.91 3.05
C THR A 257 -2.52 2.71 1.78
N GLU A 258 -3.04 3.93 1.68
CA GLU A 258 -2.85 4.82 0.53
C GLU A 258 -1.35 5.17 0.36
N GLN A 259 -0.68 5.51 1.46
CA GLN A 259 0.73 5.85 1.48
C GLN A 259 1.61 4.66 1.02
N ALA A 260 1.33 3.46 1.54
CA ALA A 260 2.00 2.23 1.12
C ALA A 260 1.82 1.96 -0.39
N VAL A 261 0.63 2.23 -0.93
CA VAL A 261 0.31 2.09 -2.35
C VAL A 261 1.11 3.08 -3.21
N GLU A 262 1.15 4.36 -2.84
CA GLU A 262 1.89 5.39 -3.58
C GLU A 262 3.39 5.12 -3.57
N ALA A 263 3.95 4.94 -2.36
CA ALA A 263 5.37 4.65 -2.17
C ALA A 263 5.77 3.36 -2.89
N GLY A 264 5.06 2.27 -2.62
CA GLY A 264 5.33 0.96 -3.20
C GLY A 264 5.27 0.95 -4.73
N THR A 265 4.27 1.63 -5.31
CA THR A 265 4.14 1.73 -6.76
C THR A 265 5.34 2.46 -7.36
N LYS A 266 5.73 3.59 -6.77
CA LYS A 266 6.89 4.37 -7.21
C LYS A 266 8.18 3.55 -7.15
N ARG A 267 8.40 2.82 -6.05
CA ARG A 267 9.58 1.96 -5.88
C ARG A 267 9.63 0.86 -6.91
N LEU A 268 8.49 0.17 -7.16
CA LEU A 268 8.40 -0.88 -8.16
C LEU A 268 8.66 -0.34 -9.59
N GLN A 269 8.11 0.83 -9.93
CA GLN A 269 8.37 1.48 -11.22
C GLN A 269 9.85 1.85 -11.39
N ASP A 270 10.49 2.40 -10.36
CA ASP A 270 11.90 2.77 -10.40
C ASP A 270 12.80 1.53 -10.59
N VAL A 271 12.52 0.44 -9.86
CA VAL A 271 13.25 -0.84 -10.00
C VAL A 271 13.10 -1.42 -11.41
N LEU A 272 11.88 -1.48 -11.96
CA LEU A 272 11.64 -1.99 -13.31
C LEU A 272 12.34 -1.14 -14.38
N ALA A 273 12.47 0.17 -14.14
CA ALA A 273 13.25 1.10 -14.95
C ALA A 273 14.78 0.98 -14.74
N GLY A 274 15.25 0.08 -13.87
CA GLY A 274 16.67 -0.12 -13.56
C GLY A 274 17.27 0.95 -12.66
N LYS A 275 16.45 1.64 -11.88
CA LYS A 275 16.86 2.68 -10.92
C LYS A 275 16.79 2.12 -9.50
N SER A 276 17.57 2.73 -8.60
CA SER A 276 17.40 2.52 -7.16
C SER A 276 16.28 3.42 -6.65
N PRO A 277 15.29 2.89 -5.91
CA PRO A 277 14.25 3.70 -5.31
C PRO A 277 14.82 4.69 -4.29
N ALA A 278 14.32 5.92 -4.32
CA ALA A 278 14.59 6.88 -3.26
C ALA A 278 13.74 6.54 -2.02
N PRO A 279 14.22 6.85 -0.80
CA PRO A 279 13.34 6.88 0.36
C PRO A 279 12.19 7.85 0.08
N THR A 280 10.95 7.42 0.29
CA THR A 280 9.83 8.34 0.39
C THR A 280 9.79 8.85 1.83
N GLN A 281 9.58 10.16 2.03
CA GLN A 281 9.34 10.67 3.37
C GLN A 281 7.87 10.41 3.69
N GLY A 282 7.64 9.46 4.59
CA GLY A 282 6.34 9.23 5.22
C GLY A 282 5.99 10.31 6.25
#